data_AF-A0ABD7YXK6-F1
#
_entry.id   AF-A0ABD7YXK6-F1
#
_cell.length_a   1.000
_cell.length_b   1.000
_cell.length_c   1.000
_cell.angle_alpha   90.00
_cell.angle_beta   90.00
_cell.angle_gamma   90.00
#
_symmetry.space_group_name_H-M   'P 1'
#
loop_
_entity.id
_entity.type
_entity.pdbx_description
1 polymer ?
#
loop_
_entity_poly.entity_id
_entity_poly.type
_entity_poly.pdbx_seq_one_letter_code
_entity_poly.pdbx_strand_id
1 'polypeptide(L)'
;MSEYQGIRYKGKIDLMFIDDKNKNIHCIDFKTSRPYAQNGIEWGTMLDGSQKKTSVAWHVEKLFPVQAGVYRQLLQDNGYSDYKIDYTYIVMTKETSPRIDIWNITDKAMNKGLDIFFENLVLANKYIAGQAVAPIIFDDSAWAHEKSLERPNVLLADLEEDDEEVLDYQEKKLYTGIV
;
A
#
# COMPACT_ATOMS: atom_id res chain seq x y z
N MET A 1 20.86 -2.13 10.69
CA MET A 1 19.91 -1.04 10.33
C MET A 1 19.86 -1.01 8.82
N SER A 2 18.67 -1.22 8.25
CA SER A 2 18.52 -1.32 6.79
C SER A 2 18.44 0.05 6.14
N GLU A 3 19.13 0.18 5.01
CA GLU A 3 19.28 1.44 4.28
C GLU A 3 19.30 1.16 2.78
N TYR A 4 18.67 2.04 2.00
CA TYR A 4 18.72 2.01 0.54
C TYR A 4 18.98 3.42 0.03
N GLN A 5 20.07 3.61 -0.72
CA GLN A 5 20.51 4.92 -1.22
C GLN A 5 20.61 6.01 -0.12
N GLY A 6 21.11 5.65 1.08
CA GLY A 6 21.19 6.58 2.22
C GLY A 6 19.88 6.78 2.98
N ILE A 7 18.79 6.16 2.54
CA ILE A 7 17.46 6.29 3.15
C ILE A 7 17.21 5.10 4.06
N ARG A 8 17.04 5.38 5.35
CA ARG A 8 16.78 4.37 6.37
C ARG A 8 15.31 4.00 6.39
N TYR A 9 15.03 2.71 6.53
CA TYR A 9 13.68 2.19 6.67
C TYR A 9 13.61 1.11 7.75
N LYS A 10 12.41 0.90 8.29
CA LYS A 10 12.16 -0.05 9.38
C LYS A 10 10.84 -0.77 9.16
N GLY A 11 10.71 -1.94 9.77
CA GLY A 11 9.51 -2.75 9.75
C GLY A 11 9.37 -3.54 11.04
N LYS A 12 8.15 -4.03 11.31
CA LYS A 12 7.87 -4.92 12.43
C LYS A 12 6.99 -6.06 11.91
N ILE A 13 7.48 -7.28 12.07
CA ILE A 13 6.77 -8.51 11.70
C ILE A 13 5.85 -8.90 12.87
N ASP A 14 4.64 -9.37 12.60
CA ASP A 14 3.71 -9.82 13.64
C ASP A 14 4.25 -11.03 14.40
N LEU A 15 4.65 -12.08 13.66
CA LEU A 15 5.16 -13.32 14.20
C LEU A 15 6.29 -13.87 13.33
N MET A 16 7.34 -14.36 13.97
CA MET A 16 8.50 -14.95 13.30
C MET A 16 8.95 -16.20 14.07
N PHE A 17 9.15 -17.30 13.34
CA PHE A 17 9.80 -18.49 13.86
C PHE A 17 11.15 -18.67 13.16
N ILE A 18 12.21 -18.87 13.94
CA ILE A 18 13.55 -19.09 13.43
C ILE A 18 13.89 -20.57 13.61
N ASP A 19 14.21 -21.23 12.50
CA ASP A 19 14.76 -22.57 12.45
C ASP A 19 16.25 -22.48 12.08
N ASP A 20 17.08 -22.27 13.10
CA ASP A 20 18.54 -22.13 12.95
C ASP A 20 19.18 -23.39 12.36
N LYS A 21 18.61 -24.57 12.63
CA LYS A 21 19.15 -25.85 12.17
C LYS A 21 19.08 -25.97 10.65
N ASN A 22 17.97 -25.53 10.07
CA ASN A 22 17.75 -25.57 8.61
C ASN A 22 18.02 -24.22 7.93
N LYS A 23 18.48 -23.21 8.68
CA LYS A 23 18.65 -21.83 8.22
C LYS A 23 17.40 -21.30 7.52
N ASN A 24 16.26 -21.44 8.17
CA ASN A 24 14.98 -20.97 7.64
C ASN A 24 14.27 -20.08 8.64
N ILE A 25 13.61 -19.03 8.15
CA ILE A 25 12.77 -18.15 8.95
C ILE A 25 11.37 -18.17 8.36
N HIS A 26 10.39 -18.47 9.20
CA HIS A 26 8.97 -18.44 8.85
C HIS A 26 8.34 -17.17 9.42
N CYS A 27 8.02 -16.24 8.54
CA CYS A 27 7.30 -15.02 8.88
C CYS A 27 5.80 -15.23 8.67
N ILE A 28 5.00 -14.83 9.66
CA ILE A 28 3.54 -14.88 9.60
C ILE A 28 2.99 -13.50 9.92
N ASP A 29 2.06 -13.04 9.10
CA ASP A 29 1.34 -11.78 9.29
C ASP A 29 -0.16 -12.03 9.24
N PHE A 30 -0.88 -11.46 10.20
CA PHE A 30 -2.30 -11.69 10.38
C PHE A 30 -3.09 -10.50 9.86
N LYS A 31 -4.01 -10.74 8.92
CA LYS A 31 -4.84 -9.69 8.34
C LYS A 31 -6.32 -10.00 8.50
N THR A 32 -7.12 -8.94 8.53
CA THR A 32 -8.55 -9.06 8.26
C THR A 32 -8.86 -8.45 6.90
N SER A 33 -9.87 -8.95 6.23
CA SER A 33 -10.28 -8.44 4.91
C SER A 33 -11.79 -8.37 4.79
N ARG A 34 -12.30 -7.45 3.98
CA ARG A 34 -13.65 -7.59 3.42
C ARG A 34 -13.77 -8.91 2.64
N PRO A 35 -14.98 -9.46 2.47
CA PRO A 35 -15.18 -10.66 1.66
C PRO A 35 -14.65 -10.48 0.24
N TYR A 36 -14.09 -11.57 -0.32
CA TYR A 36 -13.64 -11.66 -1.71
C TYR A 36 -13.85 -13.08 -2.25
N ALA A 37 -13.87 -13.21 -3.58
CA ALA A 37 -14.10 -14.47 -4.28
C ALA A 37 -13.12 -15.56 -3.81
N GLN A 38 -13.59 -16.80 -3.70
CA GLN A 38 -12.83 -17.89 -3.09
C GLN A 38 -11.52 -18.22 -3.82
N ASN A 39 -11.45 -17.95 -5.14
CA ASN A 39 -10.21 -18.11 -5.91
C ASN A 39 -9.17 -17.02 -5.62
N GLY A 40 -9.50 -16.04 -4.77
CA GLY A 40 -8.60 -14.96 -4.39
C GLY A 40 -8.32 -13.97 -5.52
N ILE A 41 -9.13 -13.98 -6.59
CA ILE A 41 -9.04 -13.06 -7.73
C ILE A 41 -10.25 -12.13 -7.71
N GLU A 42 -10.00 -10.83 -7.75
CA GLU A 42 -11.05 -9.81 -7.85
C GLU A 42 -10.66 -8.71 -8.85
N TRP A 43 -11.64 -7.92 -9.28
CA TRP A 43 -11.32 -6.63 -9.90
C TRP A 43 -10.76 -5.70 -8.83
N GLY A 44 -9.62 -5.09 -9.11
CA GLY A 44 -8.93 -4.27 -8.15
C GLY A 44 -8.11 -3.16 -8.78
N THR A 45 -7.91 -2.10 -8.00
CA THR A 45 -6.99 -1.02 -8.34
C THR A 45 -5.57 -1.46 -8.07
N MET A 46 -4.70 -1.28 -9.07
CA MET A 46 -3.28 -1.56 -8.98
C MET A 46 -2.50 -0.31 -8.57
N LEU A 47 -1.20 -0.46 -8.29
CA LEU A 47 -0.32 0.66 -7.91
C LEU A 47 -0.24 1.79 -8.94
N ASP A 48 -0.45 1.47 -10.22
CA ASP A 48 -0.46 2.41 -11.34
C ASP A 48 -1.85 3.04 -11.58
N GLY A 49 -2.82 2.80 -10.69
CA GLY A 49 -4.21 3.25 -10.82
C GLY A 49 -5.05 2.41 -11.80
N SER A 50 -4.47 1.44 -12.51
CA SER A 50 -5.22 0.60 -13.45
C SER A 50 -6.21 -0.33 -12.73
N GLN A 51 -7.40 -0.46 -13.30
CA GLN A 51 -8.39 -1.47 -12.90
C GLN A 51 -8.18 -2.76 -13.67
N LYS A 52 -7.85 -3.86 -12.99
CA LYS A 52 -7.75 -5.18 -13.62
C LYS A 52 -8.11 -6.30 -12.68
N LYS A 53 -8.52 -7.45 -13.24
CA LYS A 53 -8.61 -8.69 -12.47
C LYS A 53 -7.22 -9.07 -11.98
N THR A 54 -7.06 -9.14 -10.67
CA THR A 54 -5.78 -9.40 -10.02
C THR A 54 -5.99 -10.26 -8.78
N SER A 55 -4.90 -10.81 -8.26
CA SER A 55 -4.96 -11.41 -6.94
C SER A 55 -5.19 -10.33 -5.90
N VAL A 56 -6.09 -10.62 -4.97
CA VAL A 56 -6.40 -9.80 -3.80
C VAL A 56 -5.14 -9.35 -3.06
N ALA A 57 -4.11 -10.18 -2.99
CA ALA A 57 -2.83 -9.86 -2.35
C ALA A 57 -2.08 -8.68 -3.02
N TRP A 58 -2.33 -8.43 -4.31
CA TRP A 58 -1.73 -7.36 -5.10
C TRP A 58 -2.61 -6.10 -5.21
N HIS A 59 -3.81 -6.10 -4.61
CA HIS A 59 -4.64 -4.90 -4.54
C HIS A 59 -3.86 -3.78 -3.84
N VAL A 60 -4.02 -2.53 -4.29
CA VAL A 60 -3.25 -1.40 -3.76
C VAL A 60 -3.51 -1.12 -2.28
N GLU A 61 -4.68 -1.49 -1.78
CA GLU A 61 -5.03 -1.43 -0.34
C GLU A 61 -4.32 -2.49 0.50
N LYS A 62 -3.75 -3.52 -0.13
CA LYS A 62 -3.21 -4.72 0.55
C LYS A 62 -1.70 -4.82 0.39
N LEU A 63 -1.21 -4.86 -0.85
CA LEU A 63 0.22 -4.89 -1.19
C LEU A 63 1.04 -5.91 -0.38
N PHE A 64 0.47 -7.09 -0.13
CA PHE A 64 1.09 -8.14 0.69
C PHE A 64 2.51 -8.52 0.21
N PRO A 65 2.78 -8.63 -1.11
CA PRO A 65 4.13 -8.94 -1.57
C PRO A 65 5.14 -7.81 -1.33
N VAL A 66 4.69 -6.55 -1.28
CA VAL A 66 5.55 -5.40 -0.95
C VAL A 66 6.00 -5.49 0.50
N GLN A 67 5.06 -5.64 1.44
CA GLN A 67 5.37 -5.80 2.87
C GLN A 67 6.27 -7.03 3.12
N ALA A 68 5.97 -8.16 2.48
CA ALA A 68 6.78 -9.39 2.60
C ALA A 68 8.22 -9.20 2.08
N GLY A 69 8.38 -8.58 0.91
CA GLY A 69 9.69 -8.28 0.33
C GLY A 69 10.55 -7.39 1.22
N VAL A 70 9.95 -6.34 1.79
CA VAL A 70 10.62 -5.40 2.71
C VAL A 70 11.08 -6.11 3.99
N TYR A 71 10.22 -6.93 4.58
CA TYR A 71 10.57 -7.63 5.82
C TYR A 71 11.64 -8.70 5.59
N ARG A 72 11.61 -9.39 4.44
CA ARG A 72 12.70 -10.29 4.05
C ARG A 72 14.03 -9.54 3.93
N GLN A 73 14.05 -8.39 3.25
CA GLN A 73 15.27 -7.59 3.12
C GLN A 73 15.76 -7.11 4.49
N LEU A 74 14.86 -6.64 5.36
CA LEU A 74 15.20 -6.25 6.74
C LEU A 74 15.85 -7.40 7.50
N LEU A 75 15.34 -8.62 7.42
CA LEU A 75 15.97 -9.77 8.09
C LEU A 75 17.36 -10.07 7.51
N GLN A 76 17.49 -10.07 6.19
CA GLN A 76 18.77 -10.32 5.52
C GLN A 76 19.84 -9.30 5.92
N ASP A 77 19.48 -8.01 5.96
CA ASP A 77 20.37 -6.92 6.37
C ASP A 77 20.73 -6.94 7.86
N ASN A 78 19.94 -7.63 8.69
CA ASN A 78 20.11 -7.66 10.14
C ASN A 78 20.50 -9.05 10.66
N GLY A 79 21.31 -9.78 9.89
CA GLY A 79 22.06 -10.96 10.36
C GLY A 79 21.57 -12.30 9.82
N TYR A 80 20.54 -12.31 8.97
CA TYR A 80 19.96 -13.54 8.39
C TYR A 80 20.20 -13.63 6.88
N SER A 81 21.34 -13.10 6.40
CA SER A 81 21.65 -13.02 4.96
C SER A 81 21.74 -14.38 4.27
N ASP A 82 22.07 -15.43 5.01
CA ASP A 82 22.21 -16.81 4.54
C ASP A 82 21.01 -17.70 4.90
N TYR A 83 19.93 -17.12 5.44
CA TYR A 83 18.71 -17.84 5.75
C TYR A 83 17.73 -17.78 4.57
N LYS A 84 17.02 -18.88 4.34
CA LYS A 84 15.77 -18.86 3.59
C LYS A 84 14.71 -18.17 4.44
N ILE A 85 13.88 -17.34 3.82
CA ILE A 85 12.85 -16.58 4.54
C ILE A 85 11.53 -16.76 3.79
N ASP A 86 10.63 -17.51 4.41
CA ASP A 86 9.28 -17.75 3.91
C ASP A 86 8.31 -16.75 4.52
N TYR A 87 7.34 -16.27 3.74
CA TYR A 87 6.34 -15.31 4.21
C TYR A 87 4.92 -15.80 3.95
N THR A 88 4.13 -15.85 5.02
CA THR A 88 2.74 -16.33 5.01
C THR A 88 1.80 -15.26 5.55
N TYR A 89 0.71 -14.99 4.84
CA TYR A 89 -0.41 -14.23 5.39
C TYR A 89 -1.53 -15.18 5.80
N ILE A 90 -2.05 -15.00 7.01
CA ILE A 90 -3.28 -15.63 7.47
C ILE A 90 -4.36 -14.55 7.48
N VAL A 91 -5.33 -14.69 6.57
CA VAL A 91 -6.35 -13.67 6.32
C VAL A 91 -7.71 -14.18 6.77
N MET A 92 -8.34 -13.46 7.70
CA MET A 92 -9.71 -13.73 8.13
C MET A 92 -10.70 -12.78 7.44
N THR A 93 -11.71 -13.31 6.76
CA THR A 93 -12.75 -12.49 6.10
C THR A 93 -13.81 -12.00 7.09
N LYS A 94 -14.30 -10.78 6.87
CA LYS A 94 -15.35 -10.14 7.67
C LYS A 94 -16.75 -10.47 7.14
N GLU A 95 -17.13 -11.74 7.20
CA GLU A 95 -18.47 -12.24 6.88
C GLU A 95 -19.08 -12.97 8.10
N THR A 96 -20.38 -13.25 8.08
CA THR A 96 -21.09 -13.89 9.21
C THR A 96 -20.48 -15.22 9.62
N SER A 97 -19.92 -15.97 8.68
CA SER A 97 -19.13 -17.18 8.92
C SER A 97 -17.71 -16.96 8.38
N PRO A 98 -16.78 -16.42 9.19
CA PRO A 98 -15.45 -16.05 8.73
C PRO A 98 -14.71 -17.19 8.04
N ARG A 99 -14.17 -16.91 6.85
CA ARG A 99 -13.24 -17.81 6.16
C ARG A 99 -11.81 -17.42 6.53
N ILE A 100 -10.96 -18.43 6.70
CA ILE A 100 -9.52 -18.25 6.89
C ILE A 100 -8.83 -18.68 5.60
N ASP A 101 -8.15 -17.74 4.96
CA ASP A 101 -7.32 -18.01 3.78
C ASP A 101 -5.83 -17.87 4.15
N ILE A 102 -5.02 -18.81 3.67
CA ILE A 102 -3.56 -18.81 3.87
C ILE A 102 -2.88 -18.49 2.55
N TRP A 103 -2.05 -17.45 2.55
CA TRP A 103 -1.33 -17.00 1.37
C TRP A 103 0.16 -17.12 1.57
N ASN A 104 0.79 -18.05 0.85
CA ASN A 104 2.24 -18.12 0.77
C ASN A 104 2.72 -17.18 -0.33
N ILE A 105 3.58 -16.22 0.02
CA ILE A 105 4.15 -15.30 -0.97
C ILE A 105 5.41 -15.90 -1.55
N THR A 106 5.45 -16.03 -2.87
CA THR A 106 6.60 -16.60 -3.58
C THR A 106 7.79 -15.64 -3.59
N ASP A 107 9.01 -16.19 -3.73
CA ASP A 107 10.23 -15.37 -3.85
C ASP A 107 10.14 -14.36 -4.99
N LYS A 108 9.58 -14.78 -6.13
CA LYS A 108 9.36 -13.88 -7.28
C LYS A 108 8.45 -12.70 -6.92
N ALA A 109 7.38 -12.95 -6.16
CA ALA A 109 6.46 -11.91 -5.72
C ALA A 109 7.12 -10.99 -4.68
N MET A 110 7.87 -11.54 -3.73
CA MET A 110 8.64 -10.75 -2.75
C MET A 110 9.71 -9.88 -3.38
N ASN A 111 10.47 -10.41 -4.37
CA ASN A 111 11.46 -9.64 -5.12
C ASN A 111 10.79 -8.43 -5.81
N LYS A 112 9.71 -8.69 -6.56
CA LYS A 112 8.97 -7.62 -7.24
C LYS A 112 8.39 -6.61 -6.25
N GLY A 113 7.89 -7.07 -5.10
CA GLY A 113 7.39 -6.20 -4.05
C GLY A 113 8.46 -5.31 -3.44
N LEU A 114 9.68 -5.83 -3.26
CA LEU A 114 10.82 -5.07 -2.77
C LEU A 114 11.28 -4.00 -3.77
N ASP A 115 11.32 -4.33 -5.07
CA ASP A 115 11.65 -3.35 -6.13
C ASP A 115 10.68 -2.16 -6.08
N ILE A 116 9.37 -2.45 -6.00
CA ILE A 116 8.31 -1.45 -5.84
C ILE A 116 8.55 -0.60 -4.59
N PHE A 117 8.90 -1.22 -3.46
CA PHE A 117 9.17 -0.49 -2.23
C PHE A 117 10.34 0.48 -2.39
N PHE A 118 11.46 0.05 -2.98
CA PHE A 118 12.63 0.91 -3.15
C PHE A 118 12.36 2.10 -4.07
N GLU A 119 11.63 1.91 -5.16
CA GLU A 119 11.18 3.00 -6.03
C GLU A 119 10.37 4.04 -5.24
N ASN A 120 9.41 3.57 -4.44
CA ASN A 120 8.55 4.44 -3.64
C ASN A 120 9.27 5.07 -2.43
N LEU A 121 10.25 4.39 -1.85
CA LEU A 121 11.06 4.91 -0.75
C LEU A 121 11.89 6.12 -1.21
N VAL A 122 12.53 6.02 -2.37
CA VAL A 122 13.29 7.13 -2.97
C VAL A 122 12.37 8.30 -3.29
N LEU A 123 11.19 8.01 -3.86
CA LEU A 123 10.21 9.04 -4.17
C LEU A 123 9.70 9.75 -2.92
N ALA A 124 9.32 8.99 -1.88
CA ALA A 124 8.89 9.52 -0.60
C ALA A 124 9.97 10.38 0.06
N ASN A 125 11.24 9.96 0.00
CA ASN A 125 12.34 10.74 0.55
C ASN A 125 12.55 12.07 -0.20
N LYS A 126 12.40 12.10 -1.52
CA LYS A 126 12.44 13.36 -2.30
C LYS A 126 11.34 14.33 -1.86
N TYR A 127 10.14 13.82 -1.57
CA TYR A 127 9.04 14.63 -1.04
C TYR A 127 9.35 15.17 0.36
N ILE A 128 9.81 14.32 1.26
CA ILE A 128 10.15 14.69 2.65
C ILE A 128 11.29 15.73 2.67
N ALA A 129 12.28 15.58 1.80
CA ALA A 129 13.42 16.49 1.69
C ALA A 129 13.12 17.79 0.92
N GLY A 130 11.87 17.99 0.44
CA GLY A 130 11.48 19.17 -0.34
C GLY A 130 12.11 19.26 -1.74
N GLN A 131 12.69 18.16 -2.24
CA GLN A 131 13.31 18.09 -3.57
C GLN A 131 12.28 17.86 -4.68
N ALA A 132 11.09 17.39 -4.31
CA ALA A 132 9.93 17.26 -5.17
C ALA A 132 8.68 17.62 -4.37
N VAL A 133 7.64 18.08 -5.06
CA VAL A 133 6.34 18.33 -4.44
C VAL A 133 5.58 17.01 -4.33
N ALA A 134 5.21 16.64 -3.11
CA ALA A 134 4.34 15.48 -2.89
C ALA A 134 2.97 15.73 -3.54
N PRO A 135 2.40 14.75 -4.27
CA PRO A 135 1.05 14.88 -4.77
C PRO A 135 0.07 14.91 -3.59
N ILE A 136 -0.80 15.92 -3.56
CA ILE A 136 -1.84 16.04 -2.53
C ILE A 136 -2.83 14.88 -2.69
N ILE A 137 -3.17 14.24 -1.57
CA ILE A 137 -4.06 13.07 -1.49
C ILE A 137 -5.21 13.45 -0.55
N PHE A 138 -6.39 13.74 -1.12
CA PHE A 138 -7.64 13.77 -0.37
C PHE A 138 -8.25 12.38 -0.52
N ASP A 139 -8.43 11.62 0.55
CA ASP A 139 -9.13 10.33 0.48
C ASP A 139 -10.66 10.59 0.38
N ASP A 140 -11.55 9.74 -0.16
CA ASP A 140 -11.95 8.45 0.44
C ASP A 140 -12.18 7.32 -0.60
N SER A 141 -11.29 7.13 -1.59
CA SER A 141 -11.47 6.04 -2.55
C SER A 141 -10.19 5.42 -3.11
N ALA A 142 -10.32 4.17 -3.56
CA ALA A 142 -9.26 3.25 -3.93
C ALA A 142 -8.27 3.82 -4.96
N TRP A 143 -7.10 4.19 -4.44
CA TRP A 143 -5.92 4.86 -5.05
C TRP A 143 -5.92 6.41 -5.05
N ALA A 144 -6.81 7.03 -4.28
CA ALA A 144 -7.10 8.46 -4.17
C ALA A 144 -7.50 9.08 -5.51
N HIS A 145 -8.48 8.38 -6.08
CA HIS A 145 -8.91 8.29 -7.47
C HIS A 145 -8.28 9.31 -8.41
N GLU A 146 -7.47 8.82 -9.35
CA GLU A 146 -7.06 9.63 -10.51
C GLU A 146 -6.25 10.90 -10.14
N LYS A 147 -5.74 11.06 -8.91
CA LYS A 147 -4.74 12.06 -8.48
C LYS A 147 -4.69 13.37 -9.28
N SER A 148 -5.67 14.25 -9.04
CA SER A 148 -5.72 15.69 -9.41
C SER A 148 -6.26 16.11 -10.80
N LEU A 149 -7.34 15.51 -11.32
CA LEU A 149 -7.68 15.68 -12.74
C LEU A 149 -8.17 17.05 -13.28
N GLU A 150 -8.49 18.13 -12.54
CA GLU A 150 -8.91 19.39 -13.22
C GLU A 150 -8.32 20.73 -12.76
N ARG A 151 -7.89 20.94 -11.50
CA ARG A 151 -7.14 22.14 -11.05
C ARG A 151 -6.68 21.98 -9.59
N PRO A 152 -5.54 22.59 -9.19
CA PRO A 152 -4.98 22.44 -7.85
C PRO A 152 -5.74 23.34 -6.88
N ASN A 153 -6.00 22.87 -5.66
CA ASN A 153 -6.44 23.75 -4.58
C ASN A 153 -5.56 23.62 -3.35
N VAL A 154 -5.26 24.81 -2.84
CA VAL A 154 -4.34 25.23 -1.79
C VAL A 154 -4.84 24.77 -0.42
N LEU A 155 -3.92 24.37 0.46
CA LEU A 155 -4.21 24.25 1.89
C LEU A 155 -4.01 25.62 2.55
N LEU A 156 -5.09 26.23 3.01
CA LEU A 156 -5.03 27.36 3.95
C LEU A 156 -4.94 26.75 5.36
N ALA A 157 -3.82 27.00 6.03
CA ALA A 157 -3.68 26.77 7.45
C ALA A 157 -4.33 27.95 8.16
N ASP A 158 -5.56 27.77 8.62
CA ASP A 158 -6.11 28.31 9.86
C ASP A 158 -7.64 28.19 9.82
N LEU A 159 -8.18 27.32 10.65
CA LEU A 159 -9.53 27.46 11.19
C LEU A 159 -9.36 27.54 12.70
N GLU A 160 -8.96 28.72 13.17
CA GLU A 160 -9.46 29.17 14.46
C GLU A 160 -10.97 29.36 14.34
N GLU A 161 -11.69 28.94 15.38
CA GLU A 161 -13.13 29.21 15.55
C GLU A 161 -13.40 30.70 15.36
N ASP A 162 -14.22 31.07 14.39
CA ASP A 162 -15.47 31.80 14.61
C ASP A 162 -16.08 32.37 13.32
N ASP A 163 -17.41 32.42 13.37
CA ASP A 163 -18.35 33.25 12.64
C ASP A 163 -18.74 32.97 11.18
N GLU A 164 -20.06 33.01 11.03
CA GLU A 164 -20.86 32.84 9.82
C GLU A 164 -20.37 33.67 8.63
N GLU A 165 -20.30 33.05 7.45
CA GLU A 165 -20.71 33.75 6.23
C GLU A 165 -21.22 32.77 5.17
N VAL A 166 -22.50 32.91 4.84
CA VAL A 166 -23.18 32.23 3.73
C VAL A 166 -22.63 32.80 2.42
N LEU A 167 -22.02 31.96 1.57
CA LEU A 167 -21.67 32.36 0.21
C LEU A 167 -22.54 31.65 -0.83
N ASP A 168 -23.32 32.49 -1.49
CA ASP A 168 -24.24 32.27 -2.62
C ASP A 168 -23.51 31.73 -3.85
N TYR A 169 -23.93 30.56 -4.35
CA TYR A 169 -23.42 30.00 -5.60
C TYR A 169 -24.40 30.26 -6.75
N GLN A 170 -24.13 31.33 -7.48
CA GLN A 170 -24.81 31.64 -8.74
C GLN A 170 -24.55 30.57 -9.82
N GLU A 171 -25.65 30.09 -10.39
CA GLU A 171 -25.74 29.24 -11.57
C GLU A 171 -24.88 29.77 -12.74
N LYS A 172 -24.07 28.88 -13.33
CA LYS A 172 -23.69 29.00 -14.74
C LYS A 172 -24.02 27.72 -15.49
N LYS A 173 -25.10 27.82 -16.27
CA LYS A 173 -25.43 26.93 -17.39
C LYS A 173 -24.25 26.82 -18.35
N LEU A 174 -23.92 25.59 -18.75
CA LEU A 174 -23.16 25.32 -19.96
C LEU A 174 -23.98 24.39 -20.85
N TYR A 175 -24.38 24.96 -21.99
CA TYR A 175 -25.04 24.29 -23.09
C TYR A 175 -24.07 23.33 -23.78
N THR A 176 -24.53 22.11 -24.05
CA THR A 176 -24.00 21.30 -25.16
C THR A 176 -25.18 20.89 -26.03
N GLY A 177 -25.33 21.58 -27.16
CA GLY A 177 -26.25 21.22 -28.22
C GLY A 177 -25.77 19.95 -28.93
N ILE A 178 -26.73 19.11 -29.29
CA ILE A 178 -26.58 18.08 -30.30
C ILE A 178 -27.38 18.59 -31.52
N VAL A 179 -26.72 18.68 -32.67
CA VAL A 179 -27.38 18.73 -33.99
C VAL A 179 -27.33 17.33 -34.57
#